data_AF-A0A0T2L166-F1
#
_entry.id   AF-A0A0T2L166-F1
#
_cell.length_a   1.000
_cell.length_b   1.000
_cell.length_c   1.000
_cell.angle_alpha   90.00
_cell.angle_beta   90.00
_cell.angle_gamma   90.00
#
_symmetry.space_group_name_H-M   'P 1'
#
loop_
_entity.id
_entity.type
_entity.pdbx_description
1 polymer ?
#
loop_
_entity_poly.entity_id
_entity_poly.type
_entity_poly.pdbx_seq_one_letter_code
_entity_poly.pdbx_strand_id
1 'polypeptide(L)'
;MAIVAVVALGAVVGALAVMAYQRANPARTESTPAPVPTFTLGVQTATPSPSPTPTAVAGPRETERFLSASGGTLWRATAGACGGEQPLIERSNDAGRSWTDVTPLYRGITQVSSLDGLAVDAVEAVGTIGAPCAPQALRSYTNGRFWEPYADVLAASRFVDPVDASLVHLGAGTVDAPCSSARGLRALSNVVALVCDRVAFVRANDAWVPLPAPDAAAVAVTGVDVVVAHASDGCSGLALTRFLGADTTKAQAAGCVEGLDTSQPIAISGFDGGVAVWSGASLSNVTP
;
A
#
# COMPACT_ATOMS: atom_id res chain seq x y z
N MET A 1 -71.27 13.05 63.20
CA MET A 1 -70.46 11.90 63.67
C MET A 1 -69.55 11.31 62.59
N ALA A 2 -70.02 11.05 61.35
CA ALA A 2 -69.19 10.42 60.31
C ALA A 2 -67.96 11.23 59.85
N ILE A 3 -68.07 12.56 59.72
CA ILE A 3 -66.97 13.43 59.24
C ILE A 3 -65.79 13.44 60.23
N VAL A 4 -66.07 13.44 61.54
CA VAL A 4 -65.02 13.45 62.58
C VAL A 4 -64.22 12.14 62.59
N ALA A 5 -64.89 11.01 62.35
CA ALA A 5 -64.24 9.70 62.25
C ALA A 5 -63.30 9.60 61.03
N VAL A 6 -63.68 10.17 59.89
CA VAL A 6 -62.86 10.18 58.67
C VAL A 6 -61.62 11.05 58.84
N VAL A 7 -61.74 12.22 59.48
CA VAL A 7 -60.60 13.10 59.74
C VAL A 7 -59.62 12.45 60.73
N ALA A 8 -60.14 11.81 61.79
CA ALA A 8 -59.30 11.09 62.75
C ALA A 8 -58.54 9.92 62.10
N LEU A 9 -59.22 9.15 61.23
CA LEU A 9 -58.59 8.05 60.50
C LEU A 9 -57.50 8.56 59.54
N GLY A 10 -57.76 9.66 58.83
CA GLY A 10 -56.79 10.28 57.93
C GLY A 10 -55.52 10.75 58.66
N ALA A 11 -55.67 11.33 59.84
CA ALA A 11 -54.53 11.75 60.67
C ALA A 11 -53.68 10.55 61.14
N VAL A 12 -54.32 9.45 61.54
CA VAL A 12 -53.62 8.22 61.97
C VAL A 12 -52.86 7.59 60.81
N VAL A 13 -53.49 7.46 59.64
CA VAL A 13 -52.83 6.91 58.44
C VAL A 13 -51.66 7.79 58.00
N GLY A 14 -51.82 9.12 58.04
CA GLY A 14 -50.75 10.06 57.76
C GLY A 14 -49.55 9.89 58.70
N ALA A 15 -49.80 9.78 60.01
CA ALA A 15 -48.76 9.57 61.00
C ALA A 15 -48.02 8.23 60.82
N LEU A 16 -48.76 7.16 60.51
CA LEU A 16 -48.18 5.84 60.23
C LEU A 16 -47.32 5.84 58.95
N ALA A 17 -47.76 6.55 57.90
CA ALA A 17 -47.01 6.68 56.66
C ALA A 17 -45.68 7.43 56.87
N VAL A 18 -45.68 8.50 57.68
CA VAL A 18 -44.45 9.25 58.01
C VAL A 18 -43.48 8.38 58.81
N MET A 19 -43.97 7.62 59.79
CA MET A 19 -43.11 6.71 60.56
C MET A 19 -42.53 5.59 59.69
N ALA A 20 -43.31 5.03 58.77
CA ALA A 20 -42.82 4.03 57.81
C ALA A 20 -41.73 4.61 56.89
N TYR A 21 -41.91 5.84 56.41
CA TYR A 21 -40.93 6.53 55.57
C TYR A 21 -39.61 6.79 56.30
N GLN A 22 -39.67 7.25 57.56
CA GLN A 22 -38.47 7.46 58.38
C GLN A 22 -37.74 6.14 58.71
N ARG A 23 -38.47 5.03 58.83
CA ARG A 23 -37.88 3.70 59.02
C ARG A 23 -37.18 3.17 57.76
N ALA A 24 -37.75 3.45 56.59
CA ALA A 24 -37.20 3.03 55.30
C ALA A 24 -36.00 3.89 54.86
N ASN A 25 -35.96 5.17 55.27
CA ASN A 25 -34.90 6.12 54.96
C ASN A 25 -34.26 6.68 56.24
N PRO A 26 -33.48 5.88 56.98
CA PRO A 26 -32.70 6.41 58.09
C PRO A 26 -31.75 7.51 57.59
N ALA A 27 -31.70 8.63 58.30
CA ALA A 27 -30.72 9.67 58.04
C ALA A 27 -29.33 9.05 58.18
N ARG A 28 -28.52 9.11 57.11
CA ARG A 28 -27.13 8.66 57.16
C ARG A 28 -26.36 9.61 58.07
N THR A 29 -25.94 9.13 59.23
CA THR A 29 -24.90 9.78 60.01
C THR A 29 -23.64 9.82 59.14
N GLU A 30 -23.14 11.01 58.81
CA GLU A 30 -21.84 11.17 58.17
C GLU A 30 -20.78 10.57 59.09
N SER A 31 -20.29 9.39 58.72
CA SER A 31 -19.07 8.84 59.28
C SER A 31 -17.89 9.54 58.61
N THR A 32 -17.12 10.29 59.39
CA THR A 32 -15.79 10.76 58.98
C THR A 32 -14.98 9.56 58.46
N PRO A 33 -14.48 9.58 57.21
CA PRO A 33 -13.69 8.48 56.70
C PRO A 33 -12.42 8.33 57.53
N ALA A 34 -12.20 7.13 58.08
CA ALA A 34 -10.88 6.76 58.59
C ALA A 34 -9.91 6.67 57.38
N PRO A 35 -8.63 7.05 57.55
CA PRO A 35 -7.65 6.94 56.47
C PRO A 35 -7.51 5.46 56.06
N VAL A 36 -7.77 5.20 54.78
CA VAL A 36 -7.58 3.88 54.18
C VAL A 36 -6.08 3.62 54.10
N PRO A 37 -5.58 2.44 54.52
CA PRO A 37 -4.18 2.09 54.30
C PRO A 37 -3.87 2.13 52.81
N THR A 38 -2.94 3.02 52.43
CA THR A 38 -2.41 3.07 51.07
C THR A 38 -1.56 1.84 50.84
N PHE A 39 -2.15 0.81 50.24
CA PHE A 39 -1.35 -0.22 49.57
C PHE A 39 -0.90 0.38 48.23
N THR A 40 0.38 0.70 48.11
CA THR A 40 1.02 0.85 46.80
C THR A 40 1.08 -0.52 46.16
N LEU A 41 -0.02 -0.94 45.54
CA LEU A 41 0.05 -1.90 44.46
C LEU A 41 0.91 -1.22 43.39
N GLY A 42 2.13 -1.73 43.19
CA GLY A 42 3.04 -1.30 42.14
C GLY A 42 2.47 -1.62 40.78
N VAL A 43 1.35 -0.99 40.41
CA VAL A 43 0.83 -0.97 39.07
C VAL A 43 1.78 -0.06 38.30
N GLN A 44 2.83 -0.66 37.75
CA GLN A 44 3.53 -0.02 36.67
C GLN A 44 2.52 0.15 35.55
N THR A 45 2.05 1.37 35.33
CA THR A 45 1.42 1.75 34.08
C THR A 45 2.45 1.41 33.01
N ALA A 46 2.23 0.30 32.29
CA ALA A 46 3.10 -0.05 31.19
C ALA A 46 3.06 1.15 30.23
N THR A 47 4.17 1.88 30.13
CA THR A 47 4.40 2.82 29.05
C THR A 47 4.09 2.05 27.77
N PRO A 48 3.21 2.52 26.88
CA PRO A 48 2.96 1.83 25.63
C PRO A 48 4.30 1.66 24.94
N SER A 49 4.73 0.41 24.79
CA SER A 49 5.89 0.09 23.95
C SER A 49 5.54 0.62 22.56
N PRO A 50 6.45 1.36 21.88
CA PRO A 50 6.22 1.68 20.48
C PRO A 50 5.91 0.36 19.76
N SER A 51 4.75 0.29 19.11
CA SER A 51 4.46 -0.79 18.17
C SER A 51 5.54 -0.72 17.10
N PRO A 52 6.16 -1.85 16.71
CA PRO A 52 7.13 -1.82 15.62
C PRO A 52 6.44 -1.24 14.38
N THR A 53 6.94 -0.12 13.86
CA THR A 53 6.56 0.37 12.55
C THR A 53 6.92 -0.73 11.54
N PRO A 54 5.98 -1.24 10.74
CA PRO A 54 6.25 -2.37 9.87
C PRO A 54 7.19 -1.93 8.75
N THR A 55 8.46 -2.31 8.86
CA THR A 55 9.48 -2.00 7.86
C THR A 55 9.26 -2.86 6.62
N ALA A 56 8.95 -2.22 5.48
CA ALA A 56 8.92 -2.91 4.20
C ALA A 56 10.32 -3.40 3.83
N VAL A 57 10.47 -4.71 3.63
CA VAL A 57 11.73 -5.32 3.19
C VAL A 57 11.76 -5.32 1.66
N ALA A 58 12.87 -4.84 1.09
CA ALA A 58 13.13 -5.02 -0.33
C ALA A 58 13.34 -6.51 -0.59
N GLY A 59 12.40 -7.15 -1.29
CA GLY A 59 12.55 -8.54 -1.73
C GLY A 59 13.65 -8.68 -2.80
N PRO A 60 14.16 -9.90 -3.02
CA PRO A 60 15.02 -10.21 -4.16
C PRO A 60 14.39 -9.80 -5.49
N ARG A 61 15.21 -9.47 -6.50
CA ARG A 61 14.75 -8.98 -7.82
C ARG A 61 13.80 -9.96 -8.49
N GLU A 62 13.97 -11.26 -8.27
CA GLU A 62 13.12 -12.32 -8.80
C GLU A 62 11.70 -12.30 -8.27
N THR A 63 11.50 -11.69 -7.10
CA THR A 63 10.18 -11.53 -6.47
C THR A 63 9.58 -10.14 -6.71
N GLU A 64 10.26 -9.28 -7.47
CA GLU A 64 9.76 -7.94 -7.78
C GLU A 64 8.41 -8.01 -8.49
N ARG A 65 7.56 -7.03 -8.16
CA ARG A 65 6.19 -6.95 -8.67
C ARG A 65 5.98 -5.77 -9.60
N PHE A 66 5.18 -6.03 -10.61
CA PHE A 66 4.70 -5.04 -11.57
C PHE A 66 3.18 -5.00 -11.52
N LEU A 67 2.62 -3.80 -11.58
CA LEU A 67 1.18 -3.59 -11.61
C LEU A 67 0.90 -2.43 -12.57
N SER A 68 -0.03 -2.65 -13.48
CA SER A 68 -0.45 -1.65 -14.46
C SER A 68 -1.97 -1.68 -14.61
N ALA A 69 -2.62 -0.53 -14.41
CA ALA A 69 -4.04 -0.35 -14.64
C ALA A 69 -4.25 0.48 -15.92
N SER A 70 -4.98 -0.05 -16.90
CA SER A 70 -5.21 0.64 -18.17
C SER A 70 -6.53 0.19 -18.81
N GLY A 71 -7.37 1.16 -19.21
CA GLY A 71 -8.62 0.88 -19.93
C GLY A 71 -9.60 -0.05 -19.19
N GLY A 72 -9.60 -0.04 -17.85
CA GLY A 72 -10.41 -0.94 -17.02
C GLY A 72 -9.84 -2.36 -16.85
N THR A 73 -8.69 -2.65 -17.45
CA THR A 73 -7.95 -3.91 -17.28
C THR A 73 -6.82 -3.71 -16.28
N LEU A 74 -6.60 -4.71 -15.43
CA LEU A 74 -5.42 -4.78 -14.58
C LEU A 74 -4.45 -5.83 -15.13
N TRP A 75 -3.18 -5.48 -15.19
CA TRP A 75 -2.08 -6.35 -15.51
C TRP A 75 -1.14 -6.40 -14.31
N ARG A 76 -0.68 -7.59 -13.96
CA ARG A 76 0.35 -7.74 -12.93
C ARG A 76 1.40 -8.73 -13.36
N ALA A 77 2.60 -8.59 -12.82
CA ALA A 77 3.64 -9.59 -13.00
C ALA A 77 4.52 -9.78 -11.77
N THR A 78 5.00 -11.01 -11.59
CA THR A 78 6.16 -11.32 -10.74
C THR A 78 7.36 -11.52 -11.65
N ALA A 79 8.49 -10.92 -11.27
CA ALA A 79 9.66 -10.79 -12.12
C ALA A 79 10.25 -12.11 -12.60
N GLY A 80 10.36 -13.13 -11.75
CA GLY A 80 11.15 -14.32 -12.05
C GLY A 80 12.64 -14.02 -12.21
N ALA A 81 13.43 -15.01 -12.60
CA ALA A 81 14.86 -14.85 -12.84
C ALA A 81 15.33 -15.68 -14.03
N CYS A 82 16.29 -15.13 -14.77
CA CYS A 82 16.91 -15.92 -15.81
C CYS A 82 17.70 -17.11 -15.24
N GLY A 83 17.34 -18.33 -15.68
CA GLY A 83 17.88 -19.57 -15.12
C GLY A 83 17.34 -19.93 -13.73
N GLY A 84 16.36 -19.19 -13.23
CA GLY A 84 15.74 -19.39 -11.91
C GLY A 84 14.23 -19.60 -12.01
N GLU A 85 13.49 -19.00 -11.07
CA GLU A 85 12.03 -19.07 -11.02
C GLU A 85 11.42 -18.43 -12.28
N GLN A 86 10.40 -19.06 -12.85
CA GLN A 86 9.72 -18.52 -14.02
C GLN A 86 8.95 -17.25 -13.68
N PRO A 87 8.91 -16.26 -14.59
CA PRO A 87 8.07 -15.10 -14.41
C PRO A 87 6.60 -15.50 -14.49
N LEU A 88 5.74 -14.67 -13.94
CA LEU A 88 4.29 -14.80 -14.08
C LEU A 88 3.74 -13.46 -14.54
N ILE A 89 3.00 -13.43 -15.65
CA ILE A 89 2.24 -12.27 -16.11
C ILE A 89 0.77 -12.67 -16.12
N GLU A 90 -0.05 -11.89 -15.43
CA GLU A 90 -1.48 -12.14 -15.29
C GLU A 90 -2.31 -10.92 -15.69
N ARG A 91 -3.50 -11.21 -16.20
CA ARG A 91 -4.50 -10.22 -16.59
C ARG A 91 -5.77 -10.40 -15.76
N SER A 92 -6.39 -9.29 -15.39
CA SER A 92 -7.71 -9.23 -14.78
C SER A 92 -8.60 -8.24 -15.53
N ASN A 93 -9.83 -8.65 -15.85
CA ASN A 93 -10.88 -7.80 -16.42
C ASN A 93 -12.04 -7.56 -15.45
N ASP A 94 -11.86 -7.86 -14.16
CA ASP A 94 -12.92 -7.82 -13.16
C ASP A 94 -12.49 -7.12 -11.86
N ALA A 95 -11.60 -6.12 -12.00
CA ALA A 95 -11.00 -5.34 -10.91
C ALA A 95 -10.15 -6.15 -9.92
N GLY A 96 -9.52 -7.23 -10.41
CA GLY A 96 -8.56 -8.04 -9.67
C GLY A 96 -9.20 -9.18 -8.86
N ARG A 97 -10.48 -9.48 -9.11
CA ARG A 97 -11.20 -10.58 -8.46
C ARG A 97 -10.76 -11.93 -9.02
N SER A 98 -10.45 -11.99 -10.31
CA SER A 98 -9.88 -13.17 -10.95
C SER A 98 -8.73 -12.79 -11.88
N TRP A 99 -7.79 -13.72 -12.03
CA TRP A 99 -6.56 -13.52 -12.79
C TRP A 99 -6.39 -14.66 -13.79
N THR A 100 -6.04 -14.30 -15.02
CA THR A 100 -5.69 -15.25 -16.09
C THR A 100 -4.20 -15.15 -16.36
N ASP A 101 -3.50 -16.27 -16.28
CA ASP A 101 -2.10 -16.38 -16.70
C ASP A 101 -2.00 -16.18 -18.22
N VAL A 102 -1.17 -15.22 -18.61
CA VAL A 102 -0.91 -14.79 -19.98
C VAL A 102 0.60 -14.75 -20.26
N THR A 103 1.38 -15.45 -19.45
CA THR A 103 2.84 -15.49 -19.53
C THR A 103 3.27 -16.10 -20.87
N PRO A 104 4.08 -15.39 -21.69
CA PRO A 104 4.53 -15.90 -22.99
C PRO A 104 5.64 -16.98 -22.87
N LEU A 105 5.41 -18.05 -22.12
CA LEU A 105 6.38 -19.14 -21.92
C LEU A 105 6.78 -19.82 -23.24
N TYR A 106 5.90 -19.83 -24.25
CA TYR A 106 6.21 -20.33 -25.59
C TYR A 106 7.23 -19.46 -26.35
N ARG A 107 7.44 -18.20 -25.93
CA ARG A 107 8.55 -17.34 -26.40
C ARG A 107 9.82 -17.55 -25.58
N GLY A 108 9.74 -18.27 -24.46
CA GLY A 108 10.86 -18.49 -23.55
C GLY A 108 11.18 -17.29 -22.68
N ILE A 109 10.18 -16.49 -22.28
CA ILE A 109 10.39 -15.42 -21.30
C ILE A 109 10.90 -16.02 -19.97
N THR A 110 11.94 -15.41 -19.39
CA THR A 110 12.60 -15.89 -18.17
C THR A 110 12.64 -14.86 -17.05
N GLN A 111 12.51 -13.57 -17.36
CA GLN A 111 12.38 -12.51 -16.35
C GLN A 111 11.56 -11.34 -16.91
N VAL A 112 10.82 -10.62 -16.07
CA VAL A 112 10.13 -9.37 -16.38
C VAL A 112 10.86 -8.21 -15.72
N SER A 113 11.10 -7.14 -16.47
CA SER A 113 11.75 -5.90 -16.03
C SER A 113 10.85 -4.67 -16.13
N SER A 114 9.79 -4.72 -16.94
CA SER A 114 8.71 -3.72 -16.97
C SER A 114 7.41 -4.34 -17.46
N LEU A 115 6.28 -3.72 -17.12
CA LEU A 115 4.94 -4.13 -17.55
C LEU A 115 4.04 -2.90 -17.63
N ASP A 116 3.51 -2.61 -18.82
CA ASP A 116 2.69 -1.44 -19.10
C ASP A 116 1.45 -1.83 -19.91
N GLY A 117 0.27 -1.57 -19.35
CA GLY A 117 -1.00 -1.69 -20.06
C GLY A 117 -1.20 -0.53 -21.03
N LEU A 118 -1.35 -0.83 -22.31
CA LEU A 118 -1.50 0.18 -23.37
C LEU A 118 -2.97 0.51 -23.66
N ALA A 119 -3.83 -0.50 -23.57
CA ALA A 119 -5.27 -0.39 -23.77
C ALA A 119 -5.98 -1.57 -23.05
N VAL A 120 -7.31 -1.69 -23.23
CA VAL A 120 -8.11 -2.76 -22.63
C VAL A 120 -7.62 -4.18 -22.96
N ASP A 121 -7.10 -4.37 -24.18
CA ASP A 121 -6.64 -5.64 -24.76
C ASP A 121 -5.15 -5.64 -25.11
N ALA A 122 -4.46 -4.53 -24.84
CA ALA A 122 -3.08 -4.31 -25.24
C ALA A 122 -2.15 -4.12 -24.03
N VAL A 123 -1.02 -4.82 -24.06
CA VAL A 123 0.00 -4.79 -23.01
C VAL A 123 1.39 -4.88 -23.62
N GLU A 124 2.34 -4.23 -22.97
CA GLU A 124 3.76 -4.27 -23.25
C GLU A 124 4.50 -4.79 -22.02
N ALA A 125 5.55 -5.57 -22.25
CA ALA A 125 6.49 -5.97 -21.22
C ALA A 125 7.91 -5.93 -21.77
N VAL A 126 8.88 -5.48 -20.98
CA VAL A 126 10.28 -5.81 -21.21
C VAL A 126 10.62 -7.01 -20.36
N GLY A 127 11.26 -8.01 -20.97
CA GLY A 127 11.74 -9.17 -20.26
C GLY A 127 12.97 -9.78 -20.91
N THR A 128 13.61 -10.73 -20.24
CA THR A 128 14.69 -11.52 -20.82
C THR A 128 14.15 -12.79 -21.44
N ILE A 129 14.76 -13.23 -22.56
CA ILE A 129 14.31 -14.38 -23.33
C ILE A 129 15.41 -15.44 -23.42
N GLY A 130 15.05 -16.68 -23.10
CA GLY A 130 15.88 -17.87 -23.23
C GLY A 130 17.24 -17.77 -22.53
N ALA A 131 18.18 -18.60 -22.96
CA ALA A 131 19.61 -18.39 -22.72
C ALA A 131 20.19 -17.71 -23.97
N PRO A 132 20.91 -16.57 -23.87
CA PRO A 132 21.60 -16.05 -22.69
C PRO A 132 20.88 -14.88 -21.98
N CYS A 133 19.56 -14.95 -21.75
CA CYS A 133 18.81 -13.90 -21.04
C CYS A 133 18.80 -12.55 -21.76
N ALA A 134 18.71 -12.55 -23.09
CA ALA A 134 18.75 -11.30 -23.85
C ALA A 134 17.46 -10.48 -23.61
N PRO A 135 17.55 -9.18 -23.28
CA PRO A 135 16.37 -8.32 -23.15
C PRO A 135 15.61 -8.23 -24.47
N GLN A 136 14.28 -8.34 -24.41
CA GLN A 136 13.34 -8.09 -25.49
C GLN A 136 12.13 -7.34 -24.96
N ALA A 137 11.64 -6.36 -25.72
CA ALA A 137 10.30 -5.84 -25.51
C ALA A 137 9.30 -6.70 -26.28
N LEU A 138 8.26 -7.13 -25.59
CA LEU A 138 7.15 -7.90 -26.13
C LEU A 138 5.87 -7.07 -26.03
N ARG A 139 5.03 -7.11 -27.06
CA ARG A 139 3.65 -6.58 -26.98
C ARG A 139 2.64 -7.64 -27.34
N SER A 140 1.46 -7.51 -26.75
CA SER A 140 0.26 -8.23 -27.13
C SER A 140 -0.87 -7.24 -27.41
N TYR A 141 -1.63 -7.50 -28.46
CA TYR A 141 -2.92 -6.84 -28.76
C TYR A 141 -4.08 -7.85 -28.70
N THR A 142 -3.86 -8.98 -28.02
CA THR A 142 -4.79 -10.11 -27.98
C THR A 142 -5.08 -10.53 -26.54
N ASN A 143 -5.20 -9.55 -25.64
CA ASN A 143 -5.39 -9.78 -24.21
C ASN A 143 -4.28 -10.63 -23.58
N GLY A 144 -3.05 -10.53 -24.07
CA GLY A 144 -1.91 -11.32 -23.58
C GLY A 144 -1.83 -12.73 -24.13
N ARG A 145 -2.69 -13.13 -25.09
CA ARG A 145 -2.66 -14.48 -25.66
C ARG A 145 -1.48 -14.70 -26.60
N PHE A 146 -1.23 -13.74 -27.48
CA PHE A 146 -0.15 -13.75 -28.46
C PHE A 146 0.74 -12.53 -28.29
N TRP A 147 2.04 -12.76 -28.22
CA TRP A 147 3.07 -11.78 -27.95
C TRP A 147 4.07 -11.79 -29.10
N GLU A 148 4.48 -10.61 -29.52
CA GLU A 148 5.45 -10.40 -30.58
C GLU A 148 6.59 -9.49 -30.08
N PRO A 149 7.84 -9.69 -30.58
CA PRO A 149 8.96 -8.85 -30.23
C PRO A 149 8.93 -7.52 -30.98
N TYR A 150 9.34 -6.44 -30.32
CA TYR A 150 9.41 -5.09 -30.90
C TYR A 150 10.74 -4.42 -30.53
N ALA A 151 11.69 -4.39 -31.47
CA ALA A 151 13.03 -3.88 -31.21
C ALA A 151 13.07 -2.35 -31.02
N ASP A 152 12.23 -1.62 -31.75
CA ASP A 152 12.02 -0.19 -31.62
C ASP A 152 11.46 0.18 -30.23
N VAL A 153 10.54 -0.64 -29.72
CA VAL A 153 9.98 -0.51 -28.38
C VAL A 153 11.05 -0.76 -27.32
N LEU A 154 11.87 -1.82 -27.47
CA LEU A 154 12.98 -2.07 -26.55
C LEU A 154 13.96 -0.90 -26.53
N ALA A 155 14.29 -0.33 -27.69
CA ALA A 155 15.18 0.82 -27.80
C ALA A 155 14.62 2.09 -27.13
N ALA A 156 13.30 2.22 -26.97
CA ALA A 156 12.66 3.33 -26.25
C ALA A 156 12.31 2.99 -24.78
N SER A 157 12.46 1.73 -24.38
CA SER A 157 11.99 1.24 -23.09
C SER A 157 12.85 1.74 -21.93
N ARG A 158 12.22 1.82 -20.76
CA ARG A 158 12.86 2.27 -19.52
C ARG A 158 12.68 1.20 -18.45
N PHE A 159 13.79 0.66 -17.97
CA PHE A 159 13.78 -0.45 -17.02
C PHE A 159 15.12 -0.53 -16.28
N VAL A 160 15.10 -1.09 -15.07
CA VAL A 160 16.33 -1.47 -14.37
C VAL A 160 16.93 -2.67 -15.08
N ASP A 161 18.24 -2.65 -15.33
CA ASP A 161 18.91 -3.74 -16.02
C ASP A 161 18.67 -5.08 -15.27
N PRO A 162 18.27 -6.15 -15.99
CA PRO A 162 17.91 -7.41 -15.35
C PRO A 162 19.10 -8.16 -14.71
N VAL A 163 20.34 -7.83 -15.12
CA VAL A 163 21.57 -8.46 -14.62
C VAL A 163 22.28 -7.56 -13.60
N ASP A 164 22.31 -6.24 -13.84
CA ASP A 164 22.98 -5.28 -12.97
C ASP A 164 22.04 -4.16 -12.50
N ALA A 165 21.46 -4.33 -11.31
CA ALA A 165 20.52 -3.35 -10.75
C ALA A 165 21.14 -1.98 -10.39
N SER A 166 22.46 -1.79 -10.58
CA SER A 166 23.08 -0.46 -10.54
C SER A 166 22.90 0.33 -11.85
N LEU A 167 22.35 -0.28 -12.90
CA LEU A 167 22.16 0.32 -14.21
C LEU A 167 20.67 0.46 -14.55
N VAL A 168 20.32 1.60 -15.16
CA VAL A 168 18.98 1.90 -15.65
C VAL A 168 19.05 2.22 -17.14
N HIS A 169 18.25 1.50 -17.94
CA HIS A 169 18.02 1.82 -19.34
C HIS A 169 16.98 2.93 -19.44
N LEU A 170 17.26 3.99 -20.18
CA LEU A 170 16.40 5.16 -20.35
C LEU A 170 15.95 5.42 -21.80
N GLY A 171 16.04 4.40 -22.66
CA GLY A 171 15.83 4.49 -24.11
C GLY A 171 16.93 5.25 -24.87
N ALA A 172 17.38 6.41 -24.36
CA ALA A 172 18.51 7.16 -24.92
C ALA A 172 19.89 6.57 -24.57
N GLY A 173 19.94 5.57 -23.70
CA GLY A 173 21.16 4.94 -23.20
C GLY A 173 20.97 4.37 -21.81
N THR A 174 22.10 4.02 -21.18
CA THR A 174 22.16 3.49 -19.81
C THR A 174 22.78 4.54 -18.89
N VAL A 175 22.25 4.66 -17.67
CA VAL A 175 22.76 5.55 -16.61
C VAL A 175 22.87 4.79 -15.30
N ASP A 176 23.70 5.30 -14.38
CA ASP A 176 23.80 4.77 -13.03
C ASP A 176 22.50 5.01 -12.26
N ALA A 177 22.04 4.00 -11.53
CA ALA A 177 20.98 4.10 -10.55
C ALA A 177 21.53 4.75 -9.25
N PRO A 178 20.65 5.24 -8.35
CA PRO A 178 21.10 5.83 -7.08
C PRO A 178 21.78 4.84 -6.11
N CYS A 179 21.65 3.52 -6.34
CA CYS A 179 22.29 2.44 -5.59
C CYS A 179 22.37 1.18 -6.45
N SER A 180 23.07 0.15 -5.95
CA SER A 180 23.22 -1.15 -6.60
C SER A 180 22.01 -2.07 -6.52
N SER A 181 20.92 -1.64 -5.85
CA SER A 181 19.73 -2.46 -5.57
C SER A 181 18.44 -1.84 -6.13
N ALA A 182 18.55 -1.02 -7.18
CA ALA A 182 17.41 -0.29 -7.72
C ALA A 182 16.28 -1.23 -8.17
N ARG A 183 15.04 -0.78 -7.97
CA ARG A 183 13.84 -1.56 -8.28
C ARG A 183 12.60 -0.69 -8.47
N GLY A 184 11.52 -1.31 -8.88
CA GLY A 184 10.21 -0.70 -8.98
C GLY A 184 10.18 0.47 -9.94
N LEU A 185 11.03 0.47 -10.98
CA LEU A 185 11.07 1.56 -11.94
C LEU A 185 9.71 1.67 -12.63
N ARG A 186 9.18 2.88 -12.66
CA ARG A 186 7.97 3.26 -13.38
C ARG A 186 8.25 4.49 -14.21
N ALA A 187 7.76 4.48 -15.44
CA ALA A 187 8.04 5.55 -16.36
C ALA A 187 6.86 5.81 -17.29
N LEU A 188 6.42 7.06 -17.37
CA LEU A 188 5.35 7.50 -18.25
C LEU A 188 5.73 8.87 -18.82
N SER A 189 5.57 9.04 -20.13
CA SER A 189 6.01 10.26 -20.83
C SER A 189 7.47 10.60 -20.50
N ASN A 190 7.76 11.75 -19.89
CA ASN A 190 9.10 12.17 -19.49
C ASN A 190 9.41 11.92 -18.00
N VAL A 191 8.48 11.36 -17.23
CA VAL A 191 8.66 11.09 -15.80
C VAL A 191 9.19 9.67 -15.62
N VAL A 192 10.28 9.55 -14.86
CA VAL A 192 10.88 8.26 -14.47
C VAL A 192 11.07 8.29 -12.96
N ALA A 193 10.56 7.28 -12.29
CA ALA A 193 10.72 7.10 -10.85
C ALA A 193 11.14 5.67 -10.54
N LEU A 194 11.90 5.48 -9.46
CA LEU A 194 12.30 4.17 -8.96
C LEU A 194 12.40 4.18 -7.44
N VAL A 195 12.57 3.00 -6.85
CA VAL A 195 12.92 2.83 -5.44
C VAL A 195 14.33 2.29 -5.34
N CYS A 196 15.11 2.87 -4.45
CA CYS A 196 16.49 2.48 -4.17
C CYS A 196 16.75 2.65 -2.67
N ASP A 197 17.25 1.60 -2.00
CA ASP A 197 17.51 1.59 -0.55
C ASP A 197 16.35 2.14 0.33
N ARG A 198 15.11 1.86 -0.09
CA ARG A 198 13.86 2.33 0.53
C ARG A 198 13.64 3.85 0.47
N VAL A 199 14.28 4.50 -0.50
CA VAL A 199 14.04 5.89 -0.89
C VAL A 199 13.47 5.89 -2.30
N ALA A 200 12.37 6.63 -2.49
CA ALA A 200 11.84 6.87 -3.82
C ALA A 200 12.63 8.00 -4.49
N PHE A 201 13.04 7.80 -5.73
CA PHE A 201 13.72 8.80 -6.54
C PHE A 201 12.88 9.11 -7.78
N VAL A 202 12.90 10.37 -8.18
CA VAL A 202 12.47 10.83 -9.50
C VAL A 202 13.69 11.29 -10.28
N ARG A 203 13.68 11.09 -11.60
CA ARG A 203 14.69 11.66 -12.47
C ARG A 203 14.32 13.08 -12.90
N ALA A 204 15.17 14.06 -12.58
CA ALA A 204 15.00 15.46 -12.94
C ALA A 204 16.34 16.07 -13.37
N ASN A 205 16.36 16.81 -14.50
CA ASN A 205 17.56 17.47 -15.04
C ASN A 205 18.79 16.56 -15.08
N ASP A 206 18.61 15.35 -15.59
CA ASP A 206 19.63 14.31 -15.68
C ASP A 206 20.23 13.75 -14.39
N ALA A 207 19.62 14.09 -13.25
CA ALA A 207 19.98 13.55 -11.94
C ALA A 207 18.82 12.80 -11.30
N TRP A 208 19.16 11.88 -10.40
CA TRP A 208 18.19 11.28 -9.48
C TRP A 208 18.00 12.18 -8.28
N VAL A 209 16.75 12.56 -8.01
CA VAL A 209 16.38 13.43 -6.90
C VAL A 209 15.49 12.64 -5.94
N PRO A 210 15.83 12.57 -4.64
CA PRO A 210 15.02 11.84 -3.67
C PRO A 210 13.69 12.56 -3.43
N LEU A 211 12.62 11.79 -3.31
CA LEU A 211 11.30 12.26 -2.89
C LEU A 211 11.22 12.13 -1.35
N PRO A 212 10.73 13.15 -0.62
CA PRO A 212 10.64 13.14 0.85
C PRO A 212 9.49 12.25 1.35
N ALA A 213 9.61 10.95 1.10
CA ALA A 213 8.74 9.88 1.58
C ALA A 213 9.65 8.72 2.03
N PRO A 214 10.14 8.72 3.28
CA PRO A 214 11.06 7.71 3.77
C PRO A 214 10.37 6.34 3.81
N ASP A 215 11.18 5.28 3.80
CA ASP A 215 10.70 3.89 3.83
C ASP A 215 9.76 3.55 2.66
N ALA A 216 10.13 4.05 1.47
CA ALA A 216 9.44 3.80 0.22
C ALA A 216 9.50 2.31 -0.14
N ALA A 217 8.33 1.74 -0.38
CA ALA A 217 8.16 0.37 -0.80
C ALA A 217 7.96 0.25 -2.32
N ALA A 218 7.18 1.16 -2.91
CA ALA A 218 6.87 1.17 -4.35
C ALA A 218 6.57 2.58 -4.86
N VAL A 219 6.70 2.77 -6.17
CA VAL A 219 6.30 4.00 -6.86
C VAL A 219 5.35 3.68 -8.01
N ALA A 220 4.53 4.67 -8.39
CA ALA A 220 3.74 4.71 -9.62
C ALA A 220 3.86 6.09 -10.25
N VAL A 221 3.76 6.16 -11.58
CA VAL A 221 3.65 7.41 -12.32
C VAL A 221 2.23 7.53 -12.85
N THR A 222 1.55 8.63 -12.57
CA THR A 222 0.15 8.89 -13.00
C THR A 222 0.09 10.23 -13.71
N GLY A 223 0.02 10.21 -15.04
CA GLY A 223 0.21 11.42 -15.84
C GLY A 223 1.61 11.99 -15.65
N VAL A 224 1.71 13.14 -14.99
CA VAL A 224 2.98 13.80 -14.63
C VAL A 224 3.32 13.68 -13.14
N ASP A 225 2.44 13.09 -12.34
CA ASP A 225 2.63 12.94 -10.90
C ASP A 225 3.36 11.64 -10.58
N VAL A 226 4.08 11.63 -9.45
CA VAL A 226 4.64 10.40 -8.86
C VAL A 226 3.89 10.10 -7.57
N VAL A 227 3.35 8.90 -7.45
CA VAL A 227 2.80 8.38 -6.19
C VAL A 227 3.84 7.46 -5.56
N VAL A 228 4.12 7.66 -4.29
CA VAL A 228 5.00 6.82 -3.47
C VAL A 228 4.15 6.09 -2.43
N ALA A 229 4.25 4.77 -2.40
CA ALA A 229 3.76 3.96 -1.28
C ALA A 229 4.90 3.75 -0.28
N HIS A 230 4.69 4.15 0.98
CA HIS A 230 5.73 4.15 1.99
C HIS A 230 5.17 3.90 3.39
N ALA A 231 6.02 3.48 4.33
CA ALA A 231 5.65 3.39 5.74
C ALA A 231 5.51 4.80 6.35
N SER A 232 4.58 4.96 7.29
CA SER A 232 4.37 6.21 8.01
C SER A 232 3.67 5.94 9.34
N ASP A 233 4.04 6.64 10.41
CA ASP A 233 3.42 6.49 11.73
C ASP A 233 1.91 6.80 11.75
N GLY A 234 1.42 7.53 10.74
CA GLY A 234 -0.01 7.86 10.58
C GLY A 234 -0.83 6.80 9.84
N CYS A 235 -0.23 5.66 9.43
CA CYS A 235 -0.90 4.62 8.66
C CYS A 235 -0.39 3.24 9.09
N SER A 236 -1.28 2.33 9.50
CA SER A 236 -0.85 1.03 10.03
C SER A 236 -0.31 0.07 8.95
N GLY A 237 -0.54 0.38 7.66
CA GLY A 237 0.03 -0.33 6.52
C GLY A 237 0.90 0.58 5.65
N LEU A 238 0.41 0.98 4.47
CA LEU A 238 1.13 1.86 3.55
C LEU A 238 0.42 3.19 3.35
N ALA A 239 1.12 4.27 3.68
CA ALA A 239 0.72 5.61 3.29
C ALA A 239 1.02 5.81 1.80
N LEU A 240 0.12 6.49 1.11
CA LEU A 240 0.30 6.94 -0.26
C LEU A 240 0.53 8.45 -0.24
N THR A 241 1.68 8.89 -0.77
CA THR A 241 1.98 10.31 -0.95
C THR A 241 2.15 10.60 -2.43
N ARG A 242 1.40 11.57 -2.93
CA ARG A 242 1.49 12.05 -4.31
C ARG A 242 2.35 13.30 -4.39
N PHE A 243 3.30 13.30 -5.31
CA PHE A 243 4.15 14.43 -5.66
C PHE A 243 3.68 15.01 -6.99
N LEU A 244 3.03 16.18 -6.93
CA LEU A 244 2.41 16.80 -8.10
C LEU A 244 3.46 17.27 -9.10
N GLY A 245 3.32 16.87 -10.36
CA GLY A 245 4.31 17.16 -11.41
C GLY A 245 5.70 16.59 -11.11
N ALA A 246 5.77 15.56 -10.27
CA ALA A 246 6.99 14.97 -9.75
C ALA A 246 7.91 15.96 -9.01
N ASP A 247 7.33 17.05 -8.49
CA ASP A 247 7.99 18.10 -7.72
C ASP A 247 8.15 17.66 -6.26
N THR A 248 9.39 17.56 -5.78
CA THR A 248 9.72 17.09 -4.42
C THR A 248 9.15 17.98 -3.31
N THR A 249 8.76 19.22 -3.64
CA THR A 249 8.21 20.19 -2.69
C THR A 249 6.68 20.17 -2.63
N LYS A 250 6.01 19.47 -3.56
CA LYS A 250 4.54 19.44 -3.69
C LYS A 250 3.97 18.07 -3.33
N ALA A 251 4.20 17.67 -2.10
CA ALA A 251 3.64 16.45 -1.53
C ALA A 251 2.18 16.65 -1.10
N GLN A 252 1.31 15.69 -1.42
CA GLN A 252 -0.07 15.59 -0.97
C GLN A 252 -0.37 14.18 -0.48
N ALA A 253 -1.06 14.07 0.66
CA ALA A 253 -1.58 12.78 1.11
C ALA A 253 -2.59 12.24 0.08
N ALA A 254 -2.38 11.00 -0.36
CA ALA A 254 -3.21 10.31 -1.35
C ALA A 254 -3.98 9.11 -0.75
N GLY A 255 -3.85 8.89 0.55
CA GLY A 255 -4.60 7.89 1.32
C GLY A 255 -3.71 6.93 2.11
N CYS A 256 -4.34 5.95 2.74
CA CYS A 256 -3.68 4.92 3.55
C CYS A 256 -4.32 3.56 3.24
N VAL A 257 -3.48 2.54 3.04
CA VAL A 257 -3.93 1.14 2.98
C VAL A 257 -3.67 0.50 4.33
N GLU A 258 -4.72 0.37 5.14
CA GLU A 258 -4.64 -0.22 6.48
C GLU A 258 -4.45 -1.74 6.42
N GLY A 259 -3.75 -2.30 7.41
CA GLY A 259 -3.63 -3.75 7.61
C GLY A 259 -2.95 -4.51 6.46
N LEU A 260 -2.26 -3.82 5.56
CA LEU A 260 -1.49 -4.45 4.49
C LEU A 260 -0.21 -5.08 5.06
N ASP A 261 0.07 -6.31 4.68
CA ASP A 261 1.38 -6.92 4.96
C ASP A 261 2.45 -6.21 4.11
N THR A 262 3.31 -5.43 4.76
CA THR A 262 4.40 -4.71 4.10
C THR A 262 5.70 -5.52 4.02
N SER A 263 5.73 -6.73 4.60
CA SER A 263 6.89 -7.62 4.50
C SER A 263 7.03 -8.30 3.13
N GLN A 264 5.97 -8.26 2.33
CA GLN A 264 5.94 -8.83 0.98
C GLN A 264 6.32 -7.78 -0.08
N PRO A 265 6.79 -8.21 -1.26
CA PRO A 265 6.95 -7.30 -2.39
C PRO A 265 5.64 -6.57 -2.71
N ILE A 266 5.74 -5.27 -2.95
CA ILE A 266 4.61 -4.39 -3.21
C ILE A 266 4.74 -3.80 -4.62
N ALA A 267 3.62 -3.70 -5.32
CA ALA A 267 3.50 -2.88 -6.52
C ALA A 267 2.28 -1.97 -6.40
N ILE A 268 2.40 -0.76 -6.94
CA ILE A 268 1.29 0.18 -7.06
C ILE A 268 1.10 0.61 -8.50
N SER A 269 -0.13 1.00 -8.84
CA SER A 269 -0.47 1.57 -10.14
C SER A 269 -1.57 2.61 -9.98
N GLY A 270 -1.38 3.78 -10.57
CA GLY A 270 -2.43 4.81 -10.61
C GLY A 270 -3.44 4.52 -11.71
N PHE A 271 -4.68 4.92 -11.48
CA PHE A 271 -5.75 4.89 -12.47
C PHE A 271 -6.69 6.09 -12.26
N ASP A 272 -7.63 6.27 -13.18
CA ASP A 272 -8.63 7.33 -13.06
C ASP A 272 -9.48 7.12 -11.80
N GLY A 273 -9.26 7.97 -10.80
CA GLY A 273 -9.99 7.93 -9.53
C GLY A 273 -9.29 7.19 -8.40
N GLY A 274 -8.06 6.68 -8.56
CA GLY A 274 -7.37 6.04 -7.44
C GLY A 274 -6.01 5.44 -7.71
N VAL A 275 -5.55 4.64 -6.75
CA VAL A 275 -4.31 3.87 -6.78
C VAL A 275 -4.62 2.43 -6.38
N ALA A 276 -4.23 1.49 -7.24
CA ALA A 276 -4.27 0.07 -6.94
C ALA A 276 -2.97 -0.32 -6.25
N VAL A 277 -3.06 -1.14 -5.20
CA VAL A 277 -1.96 -1.60 -4.37
C VAL A 277 -2.00 -3.11 -4.27
N TRP A 278 -0.94 -3.77 -4.69
CA TRP A 278 -0.80 -5.22 -4.66
C TRP A 278 0.30 -5.63 -3.68
N SER A 279 -0.05 -6.39 -2.65
CA SER A 279 0.88 -7.00 -1.69
C SER A 279 0.41 -8.40 -1.29
N GLY A 280 1.33 -9.36 -1.14
CA GLY A 280 0.98 -10.76 -0.93
C GLY A 280 -0.02 -11.27 -1.98
N ALA A 281 -1.13 -11.84 -1.53
CA ALA A 281 -2.27 -12.24 -2.38
C ALA A 281 -3.33 -11.14 -2.55
N SER A 282 -3.19 -10.00 -1.86
CA SER A 282 -4.21 -8.98 -1.74
C SER A 282 -4.03 -7.86 -2.75
N LEU A 283 -5.13 -7.46 -3.39
CA LEU A 283 -5.21 -6.23 -4.17
C LEU A 283 -6.21 -5.28 -3.50
N SER A 284 -5.77 -4.06 -3.20
CA SER A 284 -6.57 -3.01 -2.59
C SER A 284 -6.60 -1.79 -3.51
N ASN A 285 -7.74 -1.10 -3.58
CA ASN A 285 -7.85 0.18 -4.29
C ASN A 285 -8.05 1.30 -3.28
N VAL A 286 -7.27 2.37 -3.42
CA VAL A 286 -7.40 3.60 -2.64
C VAL A 286 -7.96 4.66 -3.56
N THR A 287 -9.11 5.21 -3.20
CA THR A 287 -9.71 6.38 -3.85
C THR A 287 -9.48 7.61 -2.97
N PRO A 288 -9.18 8.79 -3.54
CA PRO A 288 -9.06 10.04 -2.79
C PRO A 288 -10.31 10.40 -1.96
#